data_AF-A0A838HNY6-F1
#
_entry.id   AF-A0A838HNY6-F1
#
_cell.length_a   1.000
_cell.length_b   1.000
_cell.length_c   1.000
_cell.angle_alpha   90.00
_cell.angle_beta   90.00
_cell.angle_gamma   90.00
#
_symmetry.space_group_name_H-M   'P 1'
#
loop_
_entity.id
_entity.type
_entity.pdbx_description
1 polymer ?
#
loop_
_entity_poly.entity_id
_entity_poly.type
_entity_poly.pdbx_seq_one_letter_code
_entity_poly.pdbx_strand_id
1 'polypeptide(L)'
;MSLRDKVLGPVYAFPPELPRELLPLGVTIRQGRWIPALGGWLSKMRGPAAAVALRRTIVVHPDVRLSRRLLVHELEHVRQWAEDPLFPLRYALESLRHGYWNNHYEQQAREAEHASDTFPLA
;
A
#
# COMPACT_ATOMS: atom_id res chain seq x y z
N MET A 1 -7.47 10.56 21.96
CA MET A 1 -6.50 10.28 20.87
C MET A 1 -5.91 8.90 21.12
N SER A 2 -6.09 7.95 20.20
CA SER A 2 -5.63 6.56 20.39
C SER A 2 -4.11 6.44 20.21
N LEU A 3 -3.46 5.51 20.92
CA LEU A 3 -2.05 5.14 20.69
C LEU A 3 -1.77 4.81 19.21
N ARG A 4 -2.74 4.22 18.50
CA ARG A 4 -2.64 3.94 17.06
C ARG A 4 -2.57 5.20 16.20
N ASP A 5 -3.28 6.27 16.59
CA ASP A 5 -3.27 7.55 15.86
C ASP A 5 -1.91 8.25 15.98
N LYS A 6 -1.21 8.06 17.10
CA LYS A 6 0.14 8.61 17.29
C LYS A 6 1.20 7.93 16.40
N VAL A 7 1.00 6.66 16.06
CA VAL A 7 1.98 5.86 15.30
C VAL A 7 1.67 5.82 13.80
N LEU A 8 0.41 5.63 13.44
CA LEU A 8 -0.03 5.46 12.04
C LEU A 8 -0.64 6.74 11.45
N GLY A 9 -0.81 7.77 12.28
CA GLY A 9 -1.51 9.01 11.93
C GLY A 9 -3.03 8.87 11.89
N PRO A 10 -3.78 9.95 11.58
CA PRO A 10 -5.24 9.94 11.58
C PRO A 10 -5.84 9.03 10.50
N VAL A 11 -7.13 8.72 10.63
CA VAL A 11 -7.89 8.03 9.57
C VAL A 11 -7.89 8.92 8.33
N TYR A 12 -7.51 8.35 7.19
CA TYR A 12 -7.46 9.06 5.92
C TYR A 12 -8.89 9.32 5.45
N ALA A 13 -9.17 10.57 5.04
CA ALA A 13 -10.44 10.91 4.41
C ALA A 13 -10.51 10.24 3.04
N PHE A 14 -11.24 9.13 2.94
CA PHE A 14 -11.35 8.35 1.70
C PHE A 14 -11.86 9.25 0.55
N PRO A 15 -11.22 9.24 -0.63
CA PRO A 15 -11.59 10.15 -1.69
C PRO A 15 -13.02 9.83 -2.17
N PRO A 16 -13.93 10.82 -2.25
CA PRO A 16 -15.33 10.57 -2.61
C PRO A 16 -15.48 10.05 -4.04
N GLU A 17 -14.51 10.29 -4.91
CA GLU A 17 -14.47 9.79 -6.29
C GLU A 17 -14.16 8.29 -6.41
N LEU A 18 -13.67 7.64 -5.35
CA LEU A 18 -13.41 6.21 -5.36
C LEU A 18 -14.63 5.44 -4.83
N PRO A 19 -15.06 4.35 -5.49
CA PRO A 19 -16.09 3.49 -4.96
C PRO A 19 -15.63 2.89 -3.63
N ARG A 20 -16.46 3.01 -2.58
CA ARG A 20 -16.13 2.47 -1.26
C ARG A 20 -16.10 0.95 -1.25
N GLU A 21 -16.78 0.34 -2.22
CA GLU A 21 -16.84 -1.10 -2.47
C GLU A 21 -15.47 -1.69 -2.81
N LEU A 22 -14.54 -0.86 -3.30
CA LEU A 22 -13.15 -1.27 -3.53
C LEU A 22 -12.40 -1.57 -2.23
N LEU A 23 -12.84 -1.05 -1.09
CA LEU A 23 -12.18 -1.26 0.18
C LEU A 23 -12.74 -2.53 0.86
N PRO A 24 -11.96 -3.62 0.99
CA PRO A 24 -12.44 -4.82 1.65
C PRO A 24 -12.80 -4.54 3.12
N LEU A 25 -13.84 -5.21 3.62
CA LEU A 25 -14.31 -5.07 5.00
C LEU A 25 -13.15 -5.22 5.98
N GLY A 26 -12.98 -4.25 6.88
CA GLY A 26 -11.92 -4.30 7.91
C GLY A 26 -10.52 -3.93 7.42
N VAL A 27 -10.37 -3.46 6.18
CA VAL A 27 -9.20 -2.67 5.77
C VAL A 27 -9.41 -1.22 6.21
N THR A 28 -8.35 -0.57 6.71
CA THR A 28 -8.37 0.82 7.17
C THR A 28 -7.34 1.62 6.40
N ILE A 29 -7.66 2.86 6.03
CA ILE A 29 -6.68 3.76 5.42
C ILE A 29 -6.36 4.87 6.42
N ARG A 30 -5.07 5.14 6.59
CA ARG A 30 -4.53 6.17 7.48
C ARG A 30 -3.57 7.06 6.72
N GLN A 31 -3.34 8.26 7.25
CA GLN A 31 -2.42 9.21 6.65
C GLN A 31 -1.20 9.38 7.56
N GLY A 32 0.01 9.21 7.04
CA GLY A 32 1.21 9.29 7.86
C GLY A 32 2.50 9.44 7.05
N ARG A 33 3.46 10.21 7.56
CA ARG A 33 4.74 10.51 6.88
C ARG A 33 5.81 9.45 7.14
N TRP A 34 5.83 8.92 8.36
CA TRP A 34 6.96 8.18 8.89
C TRP A 34 7.04 6.76 8.33
N ILE A 35 5.90 6.06 8.18
CA ILE A 35 5.87 4.70 7.62
C ILE A 35 6.23 4.69 6.12
N PRO A 36 5.66 5.56 5.26
CA PRO A 36 6.07 5.59 3.86
C PRO A 36 7.50 6.07 3.63
N ALA A 37 8.02 6.96 4.49
CA ALA A 37 9.43 7.32 4.47
C ALA A 37 10.36 6.13 4.78
N LEU A 38 10.00 5.30 5.77
CA LEU A 38 10.75 4.07 6.09
C LEU A 38 10.68 3.05 4.95
N GLY A 39 9.49 2.84 4.35
CA GLY A 39 9.32 1.97 3.19
C GLY A 39 10.20 2.41 2.01
N GLY A 40 10.20 3.71 1.71
CA GLY A 40 11.06 4.28 0.66
C GLY A 40 12.55 4.06 0.89
N TRP A 41 13.00 4.24 2.12
CA TRP A 41 14.40 4.00 2.50
C TRP A 41 14.80 2.53 2.39
N LEU A 42 13.99 1.60 2.91
CA LEU A 42 14.26 0.16 2.85
C LEU A 42 14.31 -0.39 1.42
N SER A 43 13.48 0.16 0.52
CA SER A 43 13.45 -0.22 -0.89
C SER A 43 14.47 0.52 -1.76
N LYS A 44 15.36 1.35 -1.15
CA LYS A 44 16.34 2.20 -1.86
C LYS A 44 15.70 3.11 -2.92
N MET A 45 14.46 3.53 -2.70
CA MET A 45 13.79 4.49 -3.58
C MET A 45 14.39 5.89 -3.38
N ARG A 46 14.34 6.74 -4.42
CA ARG A 46 14.86 8.13 -4.38
C ARG A 46 14.01 9.09 -3.53
N GLY A 47 12.97 8.60 -2.84
CA GLY A 47 12.04 9.38 -2.05
C GLY A 47 11.12 8.48 -1.19
N PRO A 48 10.25 9.08 -0.35
CA PRO A 48 9.27 8.34 0.42
C PRO A 48 8.30 7.59 -0.49
N ALA A 49 7.84 6.42 -0.05
CA ALA A 49 6.79 5.68 -0.75
C ALA A 49 5.49 6.49 -0.77
N ALA A 50 4.66 6.28 -1.79
CA ALA A 50 3.39 6.98 -1.93
C ALA A 50 2.36 6.52 -0.90
N ALA A 51 2.31 5.21 -0.67
CA ALA A 51 1.60 4.55 0.41
C ALA A 51 2.37 3.29 0.82
N VAL A 52 1.97 2.67 1.93
CA VAL A 52 2.48 1.37 2.39
C VAL A 52 1.36 0.58 3.04
N ALA A 53 1.19 -0.67 2.59
CA ALA A 53 0.34 -1.65 3.25
C ALA A 53 1.01 -2.23 4.50
N LEU A 54 0.37 -1.97 5.64
CA LEU A 54 0.58 -2.62 6.93
C LEU A 54 -0.67 -3.39 7.36
N ARG A 55 -0.80 -4.59 6.84
CA ARG A 55 -1.65 -5.70 7.31
C ARG A 55 -3.00 -5.54 6.71
N ARG A 56 -3.89 -4.95 7.48
CA ARG A 56 -5.18 -4.45 7.01
C ARG A 56 -5.20 -2.94 7.04
N THR A 57 -4.05 -2.29 7.19
CA THR A 57 -3.95 -0.82 7.26
C THR A 57 -3.10 -0.31 6.11
N ILE A 58 -3.62 0.56 5.27
CA ILE A 58 -2.84 1.26 4.25
C ILE A 58 -2.48 2.63 4.83
N VAL A 59 -1.20 2.98 4.85
CA VAL A 59 -0.73 4.30 5.30
C VAL A 59 -0.31 5.12 4.09
N VAL A 60 -1.06 6.16 3.77
CA VAL A 60 -0.81 7.06 2.62
C VAL A 60 0.04 8.24 3.07
N HIS A 61 1.03 8.61 2.26
CA HIS A 61 1.84 9.80 2.52
C HIS A 61 0.96 11.06 2.42
N PRO A 62 1.12 12.08 3.28
CA PRO A 62 0.20 13.22 3.30
C PRO A 62 0.11 14.01 2.00
N ASP A 63 1.21 14.06 1.26
CA ASP A 63 1.30 14.80 -0.01
C ASP A 63 0.81 13.97 -1.21
N VAL A 64 0.28 12.78 -0.97
CA VAL A 64 -0.21 11.87 -2.01
C VAL A 64 -1.73 11.78 -1.95
N ARG A 65 -2.37 12.05 -3.10
CA ARG A 65 -3.79 11.75 -3.29
C ARG A 65 -3.93 10.30 -3.73
N LEU A 66 -4.68 9.53 -2.95
CA LEU A 66 -4.96 8.13 -3.26
C LEU A 66 -5.76 8.01 -4.57
N SER A 67 -5.16 7.40 -5.59
CA SER A 67 -5.83 7.06 -6.86
C SER A 67 -6.38 5.64 -6.82
N ARG A 68 -7.24 5.26 -7.78
CA ARG A 68 -7.72 3.88 -7.92
C ARG A 68 -6.57 2.90 -8.09
N ARG A 69 -5.63 3.19 -8.99
CA ARG A 69 -4.42 2.38 -9.22
C ARG A 69 -3.62 2.19 -7.95
N LEU A 70 -3.30 3.28 -7.24
CA LEU A 70 -2.55 3.21 -5.99
C LEU A 70 -3.31 2.41 -4.92
N LEU A 71 -4.64 2.56 -4.82
CA LEU A 71 -5.44 1.78 -3.89
C LEU A 71 -5.38 0.28 -4.22
N VAL A 72 -5.56 -0.10 -5.49
CA VAL A 72 -5.50 -1.51 -5.93
C VAL A 72 -4.12 -2.11 -5.66
N HIS A 73 -3.06 -1.35 -5.96
CA HIS A 73 -1.68 -1.74 -5.67
C HIS A 73 -1.50 -2.08 -4.17
N GLU A 74 -1.90 -1.17 -3.28
CA GLU A 74 -1.76 -1.39 -1.84
C GLU A 74 -2.66 -2.51 -1.31
N LEU A 75 -3.83 -2.71 -1.92
CA LEU A 75 -4.72 -3.82 -1.58
C LEU A 75 -4.12 -5.18 -1.95
N GLU A 76 -3.32 -5.24 -3.00
CA GLU A 76 -2.58 -6.46 -3.36
C GLU A 76 -1.56 -6.82 -2.27
N HIS A 77 -0.86 -5.84 -1.71
CA HIS A 77 0.01 -6.08 -0.55
C HIS A 77 -0.76 -6.46 0.72
N VAL A 78 -1.97 -5.93 0.91
CA VAL A 78 -2.87 -6.40 1.99
C VAL A 78 -3.23 -7.88 1.78
N ARG A 79 -3.54 -8.29 0.54
CA ARG A 79 -3.83 -9.69 0.18
C ARG A 79 -2.61 -10.58 0.41
N GLN A 80 -1.45 -10.19 -0.09
CA GLN A 80 -0.18 -10.89 0.10
C GLN A 80 0.14 -11.08 1.59
N TRP A 81 -0.09 -10.06 2.42
CA TRP A 81 0.16 -10.20 3.86
C TRP A 81 -0.89 -11.05 4.58
N ALA A 82 -2.11 -11.16 4.05
CA ALA A 82 -3.12 -12.08 4.56
C ALA A 82 -2.81 -13.55 4.23
N GLU A 83 -2.19 -13.81 3.08
CA GLU A 83 -1.81 -15.15 2.63
C GLU A 83 -0.49 -15.63 3.24
N ASP A 84 0.47 -14.73 3.41
CA ASP A 84 1.78 -15.05 3.95
C ASP A 84 2.18 -14.04 5.05
N PRO A 85 2.10 -14.40 6.35
CA PRO A 85 2.54 -13.52 7.43
C PRO A 85 4.01 -13.11 7.36
N LEU A 86 4.87 -13.88 6.67
CA LEU A 86 6.28 -13.59 6.44
C LEU A 86 6.54 -12.71 5.20
N PHE A 87 5.48 -12.32 4.49
CA PHE A 87 5.54 -11.45 3.32
C PHE A 87 6.48 -10.25 3.49
N PRO A 88 6.47 -9.45 4.58
CA PRO A 88 7.34 -8.29 4.68
C PRO A 88 8.83 -8.63 4.64
N LEU A 89 9.21 -9.78 5.21
CA LEU A 89 10.60 -10.25 5.20
C LEU A 89 10.99 -10.77 3.81
N ARG A 90 10.10 -11.52 3.16
CA ARG A 90 10.33 -12.04 1.80
C ARG A 90 10.39 -10.93 0.78
N TYR A 91 9.47 -9.96 0.86
CA TYR A 91 9.47 -8.74 0.07
C TYR A 91 10.79 -8.00 0.23
N ALA A 92 11.26 -7.76 1.45
CA ALA A 92 12.52 -7.06 1.69
C ALA A 92 13.71 -7.82 1.10
N LEU A 93 13.78 -9.14 1.31
CA LEU A 93 14.83 -9.99 0.76
C LEU A 93 14.83 -9.98 -0.77
N GLU A 94 13.65 -10.00 -1.37
CA GLU A 94 13.48 -9.98 -2.82
C GLU A 94 13.86 -8.63 -3.43
N SER A 95 13.43 -7.53 -2.81
CA SER A 95 13.85 -6.18 -3.16
C SER A 95 15.37 -6.00 -3.05
N LEU A 96 16.02 -6.63 -2.08
CA LEU A 96 17.48 -6.62 -1.95
C LEU A 96 18.18 -7.44 -3.04
N ARG A 97 17.59 -8.56 -3.47
CA ARG A 97 18.17 -9.47 -4.47
C ARG A 97 17.97 -9.00 -5.90
N HIS A 98 16.78 -8.48 -6.23
CA HIS A 98 16.38 -8.17 -7.61
C HIS A 98 16.12 -6.68 -7.85
N GLY A 99 16.10 -5.88 -6.79
CA GLY A 99 15.67 -4.48 -6.83
C GLY A 99 14.15 -4.34 -6.72
N TYR A 100 13.69 -3.17 -6.26
CA TYR A 100 12.27 -2.85 -6.12
C TYR A 100 11.47 -3.12 -7.40
N TRP A 101 11.98 -2.66 -8.55
CA TRP A 101 11.26 -2.76 -9.82
C TRP A 101 11.03 -4.20 -10.30
N ASN A 102 11.91 -5.13 -9.96
CA ASN A 102 11.81 -6.54 -10.39
C ASN A 102 11.34 -7.47 -9.27
N ASN A 103 10.94 -6.92 -8.12
CA ASN A 103 10.35 -7.71 -7.05
C ASN A 103 9.01 -8.31 -7.54
N HIS A 104 8.87 -9.62 -7.44
CA HIS A 104 7.69 -10.39 -7.83
C HIS A 104 6.40 -9.88 -7.17
N TYR A 105 6.46 -9.50 -5.89
CA TYR A 105 5.32 -8.92 -5.19
C TYR A 105 4.90 -7.57 -5.76
N GLU A 106 5.86 -6.75 -6.19
CA GLU A 106 5.61 -5.47 -6.87
C GLU A 106 5.10 -5.65 -8.30
N GLN A 107 5.51 -6.73 -8.97
CA GLN A 107 5.00 -7.09 -10.29
C GLN A 107 3.54 -7.51 -10.21
N GLN A 108 3.17 -8.36 -9.23
CA GLN A 108 1.77 -8.72 -8.97
C GLN A 108 0.91 -7.49 -8.67
N ALA A 109 1.40 -6.56 -7.84
CA ALA A 109 0.70 -5.32 -7.53
C ALA A 109 0.45 -4.47 -8.79
N ARG A 110 1.45 -4.37 -9.69
CA ARG A 110 1.30 -3.69 -10.98
C ARG A 110 0.39 -4.41 -11.95
N GLU A 111 0.42 -5.74 -12.00
CA GLU A 111 -0.54 -6.53 -12.80
C GLU A 111 -1.98 -6.27 -12.34
N ALA A 112 -2.21 -6.17 -11.02
CA ALA A 112 -3.52 -5.83 -10.47
C ALA A 112 -3.95 -4.40 -10.85
N GLU A 113 -3.03 -3.41 -10.85
CA GLU A 113 -3.30 -2.06 -11.36
C GLU A 113 -3.81 -2.12 -12.81
N HIS A 114 -3.09 -2.81 -13.69
CA HIS A 114 -3.43 -2.92 -15.10
C HIS A 114 -4.78 -3.62 -15.34
N ALA A 115 -5.07 -4.68 -14.58
CA ALA A 115 -6.36 -5.36 -14.64
C ALA A 115 -7.52 -4.41 -14.25
N SER A 116 -7.29 -3.56 -13.24
CA SER A 116 -8.30 -2.61 -12.75
C SER A 116 -8.61 -1.46 -13.72
N ASP A 117 -7.66 -1.12 -14.61
CA ASP A 117 -7.90 -0.15 -15.68
C ASP A 117 -8.68 -0.76 -16.84
N THR A 118 -8.46 -2.05 -17.12
CA THR A 118 -9.04 -2.75 -18.28
C THR A 118 -10.48 -3.17 -18.01
N PHE A 119 -10.80 -3.52 -16.76
CA PHE A 119 -12.14 -3.85 -16.31
C PHE A 119 -12.52 -2.95 -15.13
N PRO A 120 -13.09 -1.76 -15.39
CA PRO A 120 -13.64 -0.95 -14.31
C PRO A 120 -14.73 -1.79 -13.62
N LEU A 121 -14.49 -2.19 -12.37
CA LEU A 121 -15.50 -2.79 -11.52
C LEU A 121 -16.70 -1.84 -11.50
N ALA A 122 -17.82 -2.33 -12.06
CA ALA A 122 -19.06 -1.61 -12.30
C ALA A 122 -19.75 -1.19 -11.00
#